data_AF-A0A6P6Y0R9-F1
#
_entry.id   AF-A0A6P6Y0R9-F1
#
_cell.length_a   1.000
_cell.length_b   1.000
_cell.length_c   1.000
_cell.angle_alpha   90.00
_cell.angle_beta   90.00
_cell.angle_gamma   90.00
#
_symmetry.space_group_name_H-M   'P 1'
#
loop_
_entity.id
_entity.type
_entity.pdbx_description
1 polymer ?
#
loop_
_entity_poly.entity_id
_entity_poly.type
_entity_poly.pdbx_seq_one_letter_code
_entity_poly.pdbx_strand_id
1 'polypeptide(L)'
;MMADNRMNDDQILATNDDDNVKNDIKNELINNKKNIKLFNKNHIYHEKQSRQLCALHALNNLFQDSNAFTKNDLDSIAETLSPSSILLFNPHKSKFGFGNYDVNVLLMALQNKNYEAIWFNRKKDPKRLNLNVIFGFILNIPNDCDFWKNALTFFTSSRRHWIAVRKFDSNYYNLDSKLKEPILIGQEENLFDFLQTNLTAEKNAEIFIIVTKQIAQQNNWYN
;
A
#
# COMPACT_ATOMS: atom_id res chain seq x y z
N MET A 1 22.86 72.69 -26.65
CA MET A 1 21.56 72.28 -26.08
C MET A 1 21.55 70.76 -25.96
N MET A 2 21.82 70.24 -24.76
CA MET A 2 21.59 68.84 -24.43
C MET A 2 20.79 68.83 -23.13
N ALA A 3 19.61 68.22 -23.17
CA ALA A 3 18.73 68.07 -22.02
C ALA A 3 19.18 66.83 -21.22
N ASP A 4 19.47 67.06 -19.94
CA ASP A 4 19.70 66.04 -18.92
C ASP A 4 18.42 65.19 -18.74
N ASN A 5 18.46 63.91 -19.10
CA ASN A 5 17.49 62.92 -18.67
C ASN A 5 18.06 62.21 -17.43
N ARG A 6 17.81 62.76 -16.24
CA ARG A 6 17.95 62.03 -14.97
C ARG A 6 16.63 61.31 -14.69
N MET A 7 16.58 60.03 -15.04
CA MET A 7 15.56 59.12 -14.49
C MET A 7 15.97 58.73 -13.07
N ASN A 8 14.98 58.75 -12.18
CA ASN A 8 15.08 58.63 -10.73
C ASN A 8 15.68 57.30 -10.25
N ASP A 9 16.72 57.38 -9.42
CA ASP A 9 17.32 56.26 -8.67
C ASP A 9 16.38 55.67 -7.61
N ASP A 10 15.30 56.38 -7.25
CA ASP A 10 14.31 55.95 -6.25
C ASP A 10 13.38 54.80 -6.73
N GLN A 11 13.27 54.55 -8.04
CA GLN A 11 12.50 53.42 -8.57
C GLN A 11 13.28 52.10 -8.62
N ILE A 12 14.61 52.14 -8.56
CA ILE A 12 15.47 50.95 -8.64
C ILE A 12 15.70 50.35 -7.24
N LEU A 13 15.62 51.18 -6.18
CA LEU A 13 15.75 50.69 -4.80
C LEU A 13 14.48 49.97 -4.31
N ALA A 14 13.29 50.44 -4.71
CA ALA A 14 12.02 49.85 -4.28
C ALA A 14 11.71 48.46 -4.88
N THR A 15 12.32 48.11 -6.02
CA THR A 15 12.07 46.82 -6.68
C THR A 15 12.93 45.69 -6.13
N ASN A 16 14.12 46.00 -5.60
CA ASN A 16 15.06 44.98 -5.13
C ASN A 16 14.67 44.41 -3.75
N ASP A 17 14.05 45.20 -2.89
CA ASP A 17 13.61 44.76 -1.56
C ASP A 17 12.37 43.84 -1.65
N ASP A 18 11.42 44.16 -2.54
CA ASP A 18 10.22 43.34 -2.77
C ASP A 18 10.53 41.97 -3.38
N ASP A 19 11.56 41.87 -4.22
CA ASP A 19 11.96 40.61 -4.85
C ASP A 19 12.75 39.70 -3.89
N ASN A 20 13.53 40.28 -2.96
CA ASN A 20 14.17 39.50 -1.89
C ASN A 20 13.14 38.91 -0.92
N VAL A 21 12.16 39.72 -0.48
CA VAL A 21 11.10 39.24 0.43
C VAL A 21 10.27 38.12 -0.20
N LYS A 22 9.94 38.21 -1.49
CA LYS A 22 9.21 37.13 -2.21
C LYS A 22 10.04 35.84 -2.31
N ASN A 23 11.34 35.95 -2.51
CA ASN A 23 12.23 34.78 -2.59
C ASN A 23 12.37 34.09 -1.23
N ASP A 24 12.44 34.85 -0.14
CA ASP A 24 12.51 34.31 1.22
C ASP A 24 11.22 33.56 1.60
N ILE A 25 10.05 34.16 1.34
CA ILE A 25 8.75 33.50 1.56
C ILE A 25 8.64 32.22 0.72
N LYS A 26 9.09 32.24 -0.53
CA LYS A 26 9.06 31.06 -1.41
C LYS A 26 9.98 29.95 -0.88
N ASN A 27 11.17 30.29 -0.39
CA ASN A 27 12.12 29.35 0.19
C ASN A 27 11.60 28.75 1.51
N GLU A 28 10.94 29.56 2.35
CA GLU A 28 10.30 29.10 3.58
C GLU A 28 9.13 28.16 3.30
N LEU A 29 8.28 28.46 2.30
CA LEU A 29 7.20 27.59 1.84
C LEU A 29 7.73 26.25 1.27
N ILE A 30 8.84 26.29 0.53
CA ILE A 30 9.49 25.08 -0.01
C ILE A 30 10.08 24.25 1.13
N ASN A 31 10.73 24.88 2.11
CA ASN A 31 11.30 24.19 3.26
C ASN A 31 10.22 23.61 4.18
N ASN A 32 9.11 24.32 4.39
CA ASN A 32 7.97 23.78 5.12
C ASN A 32 7.32 22.61 4.38
N LYS A 33 7.14 22.69 3.05
CA LYS A 33 6.66 21.53 2.27
C LYS A 33 7.62 20.34 2.31
N LYS A 34 8.93 20.57 2.26
CA LYS A 34 9.95 19.52 2.42
C LYS A 34 9.92 18.91 3.81
N ASN A 35 9.83 19.74 4.85
CA ASN A 35 9.75 19.29 6.24
C ASN A 35 8.46 18.50 6.49
N ILE A 36 7.29 18.97 6.05
CA ILE A 36 6.03 18.20 6.14
C ILE A 36 6.14 16.87 5.40
N LYS A 37 6.74 16.86 4.20
CA LYS A 37 7.00 15.62 3.46
C LYS A 37 7.98 14.69 4.17
N LEU A 38 8.94 15.24 4.93
CA LEU A 38 9.94 14.50 5.71
C LEU A 38 9.36 13.97 7.04
N PHE A 39 8.53 14.76 7.73
CA PHE A 39 7.77 14.37 8.92
C PHE A 39 6.78 13.25 8.57
N ASN A 40 6.08 13.34 7.44
CA ASN A 40 5.19 12.27 6.97
C ASN A 40 5.94 11.02 6.45
N LYS A 41 7.24 11.13 6.15
CA LYS A 41 8.09 9.99 5.79
C LYS A 41 8.63 9.27 7.03
N ASN A 42 8.70 9.94 8.17
CA ASN A 42 9.19 9.37 9.41
C ASN A 42 8.04 8.62 10.13
N HIS A 43 8.09 7.29 10.00
CA HIS A 43 7.34 6.24 10.73
C HIS A 43 6.08 5.63 10.06
N ILE A 44 6.00 5.57 8.73
CA ILE A 44 5.21 4.47 8.12
C ILE A 44 5.97 3.17 8.36
N TYR A 45 5.36 2.25 9.12
CA TYR A 45 5.91 0.93 9.33
C TYR A 45 5.93 0.16 8.00
N HIS A 46 7.08 -0.45 7.69
CA HIS A 46 7.25 -1.22 6.47
C HIS A 46 8.15 -2.44 6.71
N GLU A 47 7.52 -3.61 6.78
CA GLU A 47 8.17 -4.90 6.80
C GLU A 47 8.53 -5.34 5.38
N LYS A 48 9.82 -5.62 5.17
CA LYS A 48 10.33 -6.16 3.92
C LYS A 48 10.23 -7.67 3.92
N GLN A 49 9.89 -8.23 2.77
CA GLN A 49 9.67 -9.65 2.63
C GLN A 49 10.93 -10.44 2.94
N SER A 50 10.81 -11.36 3.90
CA SER A 50 11.74 -12.45 4.09
C SER A 50 11.11 -13.76 3.60
N ARG A 51 11.88 -14.54 2.82
CA ARG A 51 11.45 -15.85 2.26
C ARG A 51 10.16 -15.71 1.44
N GLN A 52 9.20 -16.63 1.58
CA GLN A 52 7.91 -16.57 0.86
C GLN A 52 6.75 -16.07 1.73
N LEU A 53 7.03 -15.41 2.86
CA LEU A 53 6.03 -14.97 3.85
C LEU A 53 5.25 -13.71 3.43
N CYS A 54 4.98 -13.51 2.14
CA CYS A 54 4.35 -12.30 1.63
C CYS A 54 3.00 -11.98 2.29
N ALA A 55 2.19 -12.99 2.63
CA ALA A 55 0.92 -12.78 3.34
C ALA A 55 1.11 -12.22 4.76
N LEU A 56 2.12 -12.72 5.50
CA LEU A 56 2.48 -12.22 6.83
C LEU A 56 2.86 -10.75 6.76
N HIS A 57 3.79 -10.43 5.85
CA HIS A 57 4.30 -9.07 5.68
C HIS A 57 3.21 -8.12 5.18
N ALA A 58 2.31 -8.57 4.30
CA ALA A 58 1.15 -7.78 3.87
C ALA A 58 0.21 -7.48 5.05
N LEU A 59 -0.06 -8.44 5.93
CA LEU A 59 -0.86 -8.23 7.13
C LEU A 59 -0.16 -7.26 8.10
N ASN A 60 1.10 -7.48 8.44
CA ASN A 60 1.83 -6.60 9.35
C ASN A 60 1.96 -5.17 8.79
N ASN A 61 2.19 -5.03 7.49
CA ASN A 61 2.17 -3.74 6.80
C ASN A 61 0.79 -3.09 6.84
N LEU A 62 -0.29 -3.84 6.64
CA LEU A 62 -1.65 -3.29 6.72
C LEU A 62 -1.98 -2.76 8.12
N PHE A 63 -1.55 -3.48 9.16
CA PHE A 63 -1.80 -3.16 10.57
C PHE A 63 -0.75 -2.23 11.19
N GLN A 64 0.34 -1.96 10.46
CA GLN A 64 1.42 -1.05 10.87
C GLN A 64 2.12 -1.48 12.17
N ASP A 65 2.25 -2.79 12.37
CA ASP A 65 2.88 -3.36 13.56
C ASP A 65 3.54 -4.70 13.20
N SER A 66 4.83 -4.84 13.54
CA SER A 66 5.62 -6.06 13.33
C SER A 66 5.12 -7.26 14.14
N ASN A 67 4.39 -6.98 15.23
CA ASN A 67 3.84 -8.00 16.11
C ASN A 67 2.33 -8.18 15.89
N ALA A 68 1.74 -7.54 14.87
CA ALA A 68 0.33 -7.74 14.57
C ALA A 68 0.03 -9.21 14.30
N PHE A 69 0.90 -9.86 13.52
CA PHE A 69 0.88 -11.28 13.25
C PHE A 69 2.31 -11.82 13.25
N THR A 70 2.45 -13.06 13.71
CA THR A 70 3.67 -13.82 13.63
C THR A 70 3.50 -15.01 12.68
N LYS A 71 4.62 -15.59 12.26
CA LYS A 71 4.60 -16.85 11.50
C LYS A 71 3.84 -17.95 12.25
N ASN A 72 3.98 -18.02 13.57
CA ASN A 72 3.31 -19.04 14.37
C ASN A 72 1.79 -18.84 14.36
N ASP A 73 1.31 -17.59 14.42
CA ASP A 73 -0.13 -17.30 14.33
C ASP A 73 -0.72 -17.82 13.01
N LEU A 74 -0.05 -17.52 11.89
CA LEU A 74 -0.52 -17.95 10.57
C LEU A 74 -0.37 -19.47 10.37
N ASP A 75 0.67 -20.08 10.93
CA ASP A 75 0.84 -21.54 10.91
C ASP A 75 -0.27 -22.25 11.69
N SER A 76 -0.62 -21.76 12.88
CA SER A 76 -1.71 -22.32 13.69
C SER A 76 -3.08 -22.17 13.02
N ILE A 77 -3.30 -21.04 12.34
CA ILE A 77 -4.50 -20.84 11.51
C ILE A 77 -4.54 -21.85 10.35
N ALA A 78 -3.43 -22.00 9.63
CA ALA A 78 -3.33 -22.94 8.51
C ALA A 78 -3.58 -24.40 8.95
N GLU A 79 -3.12 -24.77 10.15
CA GLU A 79 -3.37 -26.10 10.75
C GLU A 79 -4.83 -26.28 11.15
N THR A 80 -5.46 -25.25 11.73
CA THR A 80 -6.88 -25.26 12.10
C THR A 80 -7.79 -25.40 10.87
N LEU A 81 -7.43 -24.76 9.76
CA LEU A 81 -8.20 -24.82 8.51
C LEU A 81 -8.05 -26.17 7.77
N SER A 82 -7.09 -27.02 8.14
CA SER A 82 -6.88 -28.33 7.50
C SER A 82 -6.41 -29.41 8.48
N PRO A 83 -7.25 -29.78 9.47
CA PRO A 83 -6.86 -30.68 10.55
C PRO A 83 -6.65 -32.15 10.12
N SER A 84 -7.05 -32.53 8.89
CA SER A 84 -7.07 -33.94 8.44
C SER A 84 -6.25 -34.24 7.18
N SER A 85 -5.39 -33.31 6.73
CA SER A 85 -4.49 -33.60 5.61
C SER A 85 -3.23 -34.30 6.12
N ILE A 86 -3.02 -35.55 5.68
CA ILE A 86 -1.74 -36.26 5.77
C ILE A 86 -0.63 -35.24 5.46
N LEU A 87 0.32 -35.06 6.38
CA LEU A 87 1.45 -34.10 6.38
C LEU A 87 2.16 -33.89 5.03
N LEU A 88 1.99 -34.81 4.08
CA LEU A 88 2.47 -34.71 2.71
C LEU A 88 1.60 -33.91 1.73
N PHE A 89 0.35 -33.48 1.99
CA PHE A 89 -0.43 -32.70 1.02
C PHE A 89 -1.35 -31.70 1.72
N ASN A 90 -0.76 -30.66 2.30
CA ASN A 90 -1.53 -29.50 2.75
C ASN A 90 -1.63 -28.49 1.57
N PRO A 91 -2.81 -28.24 0.98
CA PRO A 91 -2.97 -27.25 -0.07
C PRO A 91 -2.82 -25.80 0.43
N HIS A 92 -2.86 -25.60 1.76
CA HIS A 92 -2.77 -24.33 2.47
C HIS A 92 -1.39 -24.09 3.12
N LYS A 93 -0.45 -25.05 2.96
CA LYS A 93 0.93 -25.00 3.47
C LYS A 93 1.85 -25.66 2.46
N SER A 94 2.90 -24.99 1.98
CA SER A 94 3.94 -25.74 1.26
C SER A 94 4.50 -26.81 2.21
N LYS A 95 4.73 -28.04 1.73
CA LYS A 95 5.14 -29.23 2.52
C LYS A 95 6.39 -29.05 3.41
N PHE A 96 6.99 -27.86 3.43
CA PHE A 96 8.25 -27.51 4.09
C PHE A 96 8.17 -26.21 4.92
N GLY A 97 7.00 -25.62 5.16
CA GLY A 97 6.88 -24.44 6.04
C GLY A 97 7.48 -23.15 5.48
N PHE A 98 7.48 -22.99 4.15
CA PHE A 98 8.10 -21.85 3.48
C PHE A 98 7.28 -20.53 3.48
N GLY A 99 6.04 -20.54 3.97
CA GLY A 99 5.26 -19.30 4.17
C GLY A 99 4.31 -18.88 3.04
N ASN A 100 4.01 -19.76 2.07
CA ASN A 100 2.99 -19.53 1.04
C ASN A 100 1.58 -19.72 1.62
N TYR A 101 1.14 -18.81 2.47
CA TYR A 101 -0.22 -18.82 2.99
C TYR A 101 -1.21 -18.43 1.89
N ASP A 102 -2.28 -19.19 1.75
CA ASP A 102 -3.37 -18.90 0.83
C ASP A 102 -4.38 -17.90 1.43
N VAL A 103 -5.41 -17.59 0.64
CA VAL A 103 -6.45 -16.63 0.98
C VAL A 103 -7.20 -17.00 2.27
N ASN A 104 -7.47 -18.26 2.58
CA ASN A 104 -8.26 -18.64 3.76
C ASN A 104 -7.53 -18.32 5.05
N VAL A 105 -6.20 -18.51 5.08
CA VAL A 105 -5.37 -18.13 6.23
C VAL A 105 -5.44 -16.62 6.45
N LEU A 106 -5.38 -15.84 5.37
CA LEU A 106 -5.49 -14.39 5.42
C LEU A 106 -6.87 -13.92 5.91
N LEU A 107 -7.95 -14.54 5.41
CA LEU A 107 -9.33 -14.25 5.84
C LEU A 107 -9.50 -14.54 7.33
N MET A 108 -9.09 -15.71 7.79
CA MET A 108 -9.20 -16.10 9.20
C MET A 108 -8.34 -15.22 10.12
N ALA A 109 -7.14 -14.84 9.68
CA ALA A 109 -6.27 -13.92 10.42
C ALA A 109 -6.93 -12.54 10.64
N LEU A 110 -7.59 -12.00 9.61
CA LEU A 110 -8.35 -10.76 9.71
C LEU A 110 -9.56 -10.90 10.65
N GLN A 111 -10.30 -12.01 10.53
CA GLN A 111 -11.46 -12.29 11.38
C GLN A 111 -11.09 -12.37 12.86
N ASN A 112 -9.95 -12.99 13.18
CA ASN A 112 -9.42 -13.05 14.55
C ASN A 112 -9.12 -11.65 15.15
N LYS A 113 -8.95 -10.61 14.31
CA LYS A 113 -8.82 -9.21 14.73
C LYS A 113 -10.08 -8.36 14.54
N ASN A 114 -11.25 -8.98 14.32
CA ASN A 114 -12.53 -8.30 14.05
C ASN A 114 -12.60 -7.50 12.73
N TYR A 115 -11.83 -7.92 11.73
CA TYR A 115 -11.90 -7.41 10.36
C TYR A 115 -12.46 -8.47 9.42
N GLU A 116 -13.03 -8.01 8.30
CA GLU A 116 -13.47 -8.85 7.20
C GLU A 116 -12.79 -8.40 5.92
N ALA A 117 -12.46 -9.36 5.07
CA ALA A 117 -11.91 -9.12 3.74
C ALA A 117 -13.01 -9.38 2.70
N ILE A 118 -13.43 -8.33 2.01
CA ILE A 118 -14.48 -8.38 1.01
C ILE A 118 -13.82 -8.43 -0.37
N TRP A 119 -14.06 -9.49 -1.13
CA TRP A 119 -13.55 -9.58 -2.49
C TRP A 119 -14.24 -8.56 -3.39
N PHE A 120 -13.46 -7.64 -3.96
CA PHE A 120 -13.99 -6.63 -4.85
C PHE A 120 -14.22 -7.21 -6.24
N ASN A 121 -15.48 -7.12 -6.70
CA ASN A 121 -15.84 -7.55 -8.04
C ASN A 121 -15.28 -6.56 -9.07
N ARG A 122 -14.40 -7.01 -9.96
CA ARG A 122 -13.77 -6.19 -11.01
C ARG A 122 -14.73 -5.49 -11.97
N LYS A 123 -15.99 -5.89 -12.02
CA LYS A 123 -17.05 -5.24 -12.81
C LYS A 123 -17.65 -4.00 -12.11
N LYS A 124 -17.40 -3.83 -10.81
CA LYS A 124 -17.87 -2.68 -10.04
C LYS A 124 -16.91 -1.51 -10.20
N ASP A 125 -17.45 -0.30 -10.08
CA ASP A 125 -16.67 0.94 -10.14
C ASP A 125 -16.01 1.20 -8.77
N PRO A 126 -14.67 1.25 -8.68
CA PRO A 126 -13.98 1.54 -7.42
C PRO A 126 -14.29 2.94 -6.89
N LYS A 127 -14.74 3.90 -7.71
CA LYS A 127 -15.13 5.25 -7.25
C LYS A 127 -16.35 5.25 -6.32
N ARG A 128 -17.12 4.16 -6.31
CA ARG A 128 -18.27 3.98 -5.42
C ARG A 128 -17.90 3.46 -4.03
N LEU A 129 -16.62 3.21 -3.76
CA LEU A 129 -16.14 2.79 -2.45
C LEU A 129 -16.27 3.92 -1.43
N ASN A 130 -16.83 3.61 -0.27
CA ASN A 130 -16.83 4.54 0.86
C ASN A 130 -15.47 4.47 1.58
N LEU A 131 -14.51 5.24 1.10
CA LEU A 131 -13.12 5.22 1.58
C LEU A 131 -12.97 5.58 3.07
N ASN A 132 -13.95 6.27 3.67
CA ASN A 132 -13.92 6.68 5.07
C ASN A 132 -14.08 5.51 6.06
N VAL A 133 -14.73 4.43 5.64
CA VAL A 133 -14.96 3.25 6.48
C VAL A 133 -14.02 2.08 6.16
N ILE A 134 -13.22 2.23 5.10
CA ILE A 134 -12.28 1.21 4.66
C ILE A 134 -11.01 1.33 5.48
N PHE A 135 -10.62 0.22 6.12
CA PHE A 135 -9.37 0.12 6.84
C PHE A 135 -8.21 0.15 5.84
N GLY A 136 -8.22 -0.74 4.85
CA GLY A 136 -7.27 -0.68 3.76
C GLY A 136 -7.58 -1.73 2.71
N PHE A 137 -6.59 -2.04 1.87
CA PHE A 137 -6.75 -3.02 0.80
C PHE A 137 -5.63 -4.04 0.86
N ILE A 138 -5.95 -5.27 0.49
CA ILE A 138 -4.99 -6.31 0.21
C ILE A 138 -5.19 -6.75 -1.24
N LEU A 139 -4.12 -6.78 -2.02
CA LEU A 139 -4.16 -7.27 -3.39
C LEU A 139 -3.37 -8.56 -3.51
N ASN A 140 -3.90 -9.49 -4.30
CA ASN A 140 -3.24 -10.71 -4.73
C ASN A 140 -2.85 -10.53 -6.20
N ILE A 141 -1.60 -10.18 -6.46
CA ILE A 141 -1.12 -9.90 -7.82
C ILE A 141 -0.33 -11.11 -8.35
N PRO A 142 -0.39 -11.40 -9.66
CA PRO A 142 0.55 -12.33 -10.28
C PRO A 142 1.98 -11.85 -10.03
N ASN A 143 2.88 -12.78 -9.70
CA ASN A 143 4.29 -12.47 -9.75
C ASN A 143 4.72 -12.46 -11.22
N ASP A 144 5.29 -11.34 -11.67
CA ASP A 144 6.05 -11.28 -12.92
C ASP A 144 7.31 -12.14 -12.75
N CYS A 145 7.12 -13.46 -12.87
CA CYS A 145 8.21 -14.39 -13.07
C CYS A 145 8.71 -14.13 -14.49
N ASP A 146 9.73 -13.30 -14.63
CA ASP A 146 10.49 -13.23 -15.87
C ASP A 146 10.82 -14.67 -16.28
N PHE A 147 10.30 -15.10 -17.43
CA PHE A 147 10.65 -16.38 -18.05
C PHE A 147 12.18 -16.56 -18.22
N TRP A 148 12.94 -15.46 -18.09
CA TRP A 148 14.39 -15.39 -18.17
C TRP A 148 15.13 -15.61 -16.83
N LYS A 149 14.44 -15.61 -15.68
CA LYS A 149 15.07 -15.88 -14.39
C LYS A 149 15.18 -17.39 -14.18
N ASN A 150 16.33 -17.94 -14.58
CA ASN A 150 16.91 -19.25 -14.27
C ASN A 150 15.92 -20.35 -13.81
N ALA A 151 15.87 -21.47 -14.53
CA ALA A 151 15.03 -22.64 -14.22
C ALA A 151 15.08 -23.12 -12.74
N LEU A 152 16.16 -22.81 -12.02
CA LEU A 152 16.36 -23.10 -10.61
C LEU A 152 15.43 -22.30 -9.65
N THR A 153 15.05 -21.07 -10.01
CA THR A 153 14.16 -20.21 -9.22
C THR A 153 12.67 -20.34 -9.59
N PHE A 154 12.37 -21.04 -10.69
CA PHE A 154 11.00 -21.29 -11.15
C PHE A 154 10.20 -22.14 -10.16
N PHE A 155 10.85 -23.10 -9.49
CA PHE A 155 10.19 -24.00 -8.53
C PHE A 155 10.01 -23.40 -7.13
N THR A 156 10.64 -22.25 -6.84
CA THR A 156 10.71 -21.65 -5.50
C THR A 156 10.08 -20.27 -5.42
N SER A 157 9.42 -19.78 -6.46
CA SER A 157 8.70 -18.50 -6.43
C SER A 157 7.20 -18.75 -6.40
N SER A 158 6.49 -18.18 -5.41
CA SER A 158 5.02 -18.20 -5.42
C SER A 158 4.52 -17.55 -6.70
N ARG A 159 3.51 -18.14 -7.35
CA ARG A 159 2.92 -17.58 -8.58
C ARG A 159 2.19 -16.27 -8.35
N ARG A 160 1.84 -15.99 -7.09
CA ARG A 160 1.17 -14.77 -6.68
C ARG A 160 1.80 -14.17 -5.44
N HIS A 161 1.49 -12.91 -5.22
CA HIS A 161 2.09 -12.08 -4.19
C HIS A 161 1.04 -11.20 -3.54
N TRP A 162 1.08 -11.17 -2.22
CA TRP A 162 0.19 -10.35 -1.41
C TRP A 162 0.83 -8.99 -1.16
N ILE A 163 0.10 -7.93 -1.47
CA ILE A 163 0.50 -6.55 -1.17
C ILE A 163 -0.58 -5.86 -0.35
N ALA A 164 -0.17 -4.94 0.52
CA ALA A 164 -1.08 -4.09 1.28
C ALA A 164 -1.08 -2.67 0.72
N VAL A 165 -2.24 -2.03 0.73
CA VAL A 165 -2.39 -0.60 0.46
C VAL A 165 -3.12 0.06 1.61
N ARG A 166 -2.56 1.17 2.11
CA ARG A 166 -3.06 1.84 3.32
C ARG A 166 -3.05 3.35 3.19
N LYS A 167 -4.06 4.00 3.79
CA LYS A 167 -4.12 5.45 3.95
C LYS A 167 -3.36 5.89 5.21
N PHE A 168 -2.50 6.90 5.04
CA PHE A 168 -1.89 7.68 6.11
C PHE A 168 -2.17 9.15 5.83
N ASP A 169 -2.72 9.85 6.81
CA ASP A 169 -3.28 11.19 6.63
C ASP A 169 -4.26 11.23 5.44
N SER A 170 -3.92 11.97 4.39
CA SER A 170 -4.72 12.10 3.17
C SER A 170 -4.21 11.26 1.99
N ASN A 171 -3.14 10.50 2.17
CA ASN A 171 -2.45 9.80 1.08
C ASN A 171 -2.48 8.28 1.25
N TYR A 172 -2.61 7.58 0.13
CA TYR A 172 -2.49 6.14 0.02
C TYR A 172 -1.08 5.74 -0.36
N TYR A 173 -0.63 4.62 0.19
CA TYR A 173 0.71 4.08 -0.04
C TYR A 173 0.62 2.60 -0.40
N ASN A 174 1.43 2.19 -1.36
CA ASN A 174 1.72 0.80 -1.65
C ASN A 174 2.78 0.30 -0.65
N LEU A 175 2.38 -0.67 0.17
CA LEU A 175 3.20 -1.31 1.19
C LEU A 175 3.60 -2.73 0.78
N ASP A 176 3.84 -2.93 -0.52
CA ASP A 176 4.42 -4.16 -1.04
C ASP A 176 5.76 -4.45 -0.34
N SER A 177 5.81 -5.59 0.35
CA SER A 177 6.98 -6.04 1.11
C SER A 177 8.22 -6.31 0.25
N LYS A 178 8.09 -6.40 -1.09
CA LYS A 178 9.24 -6.45 -2.02
C LYS A 178 9.89 -5.09 -2.25
N LEU A 179 9.21 -3.99 -1.92
CA LEU A 179 9.74 -2.64 -2.07
C LEU A 179 10.73 -2.32 -0.95
N LYS A 180 11.73 -1.49 -1.27
CA LYS A 180 12.69 -0.99 -0.28
C LYS A 180 12.05 -0.08 0.77
N GLU A 181 11.03 0.66 0.37
CA GLU A 181 10.26 1.60 1.18
C GLU A 181 8.82 1.73 0.63
N PRO A 182 7.86 2.22 1.44
CA PRO A 182 6.50 2.53 0.98
C PRO A 182 6.51 3.47 -0.24
N ILE A 183 5.75 3.13 -1.28
CA ILE A 183 5.59 3.99 -2.46
C ILE A 183 4.28 4.75 -2.35
N LEU A 184 4.36 6.08 -2.46
CA LEU A 184 3.19 6.96 -2.50
C LEU A 184 2.36 6.67 -3.76
N ILE A 185 1.08 6.34 -3.57
CA ILE A 185 0.08 6.26 -4.64
C ILE A 185 -0.52 7.66 -4.87
N GLY A 186 -0.84 8.38 -3.80
CA GLY A 186 -1.44 9.72 -3.86
C GLY A 186 -2.77 9.77 -3.11
N GLN A 187 -3.67 10.66 -3.53
CA GLN A 187 -4.98 10.83 -2.88
C GLN A 187 -6.03 9.88 -3.49
N GLU A 188 -7.31 10.13 -3.24
CA GLU A 188 -8.41 9.23 -3.59
C GLU A 188 -8.51 8.95 -5.09
N GLU A 189 -8.40 9.97 -5.96
CA GLU A 189 -8.41 9.75 -7.42
C GLU A 189 -7.24 8.87 -7.87
N ASN A 190 -6.04 9.07 -7.30
CA ASN A 190 -4.88 8.25 -7.63
C ASN A 190 -5.05 6.81 -7.14
N LEU A 191 -5.70 6.61 -5.99
CA LEU A 191 -6.07 5.28 -5.52
C LEU A 191 -7.03 4.61 -6.50
N PHE A 192 -8.07 5.32 -6.96
CA PHE A 192 -9.02 4.74 -7.91
C PHE A 192 -8.34 4.32 -9.21
N ASP A 193 -7.47 5.17 -9.77
CA ASP A 193 -6.66 4.83 -10.95
C ASP A 193 -5.77 3.60 -10.71
N PHE A 194 -5.13 3.53 -9.54
CA PHE A 194 -4.32 2.41 -9.13
C PHE A 194 -5.13 1.11 -9.03
N LEU A 195 -6.31 1.14 -8.38
CA LEU A 195 -7.19 -0.03 -8.26
C LEU A 195 -7.72 -0.45 -9.63
N GLN A 196 -8.19 0.50 -10.44
CA GLN A 196 -8.73 0.24 -11.78
C GLN A 196 -7.69 -0.44 -12.68
N THR A 197 -6.45 0.04 -12.65
CA THR A 197 -5.33 -0.53 -13.41
C THR A 197 -5.06 -1.98 -12.99
N ASN A 198 -5.05 -2.26 -11.68
CA ASN A 198 -4.82 -3.61 -11.16
C ASN A 198 -6.00 -4.57 -11.44
N LEU A 199 -7.23 -4.06 -11.54
CA LEU A 199 -8.43 -4.86 -11.86
C LEU A 199 -8.54 -5.28 -13.33
N THR A 200 -7.69 -4.75 -14.22
CA THR A 200 -7.68 -5.12 -15.63
C THR A 200 -7.43 -6.61 -15.83
N ALA A 201 -7.98 -7.16 -16.92
CA ALA A 201 -7.80 -8.58 -17.26
C ALA A 201 -6.31 -8.94 -17.46
N GLU A 202 -5.52 -8.01 -17.98
CA GLU A 202 -4.08 -8.16 -18.20
C GLU A 202 -3.30 -8.26 -16.89
N LYS A 203 -3.62 -7.41 -15.91
CA LYS A 203 -2.96 -7.45 -14.59
C LYS A 203 -3.45 -8.61 -13.74
N ASN A 204 -4.69 -9.08 -13.95
CA ASN A 204 -5.27 -10.23 -13.29
C ASN A 204 -5.10 -10.22 -11.75
N ALA A 205 -5.16 -9.04 -11.14
CA ALA A 205 -5.12 -8.94 -9.69
C ALA A 205 -6.49 -9.29 -9.09
N GLU A 206 -6.47 -9.81 -7.87
CA GLU A 206 -7.64 -9.86 -7.00
C GLU A 206 -7.47 -8.80 -5.91
N ILE A 207 -8.52 -8.04 -5.63
CA ILE A 207 -8.50 -6.97 -4.64
C ILE A 207 -9.48 -7.32 -3.53
N PHE A 208 -8.99 -7.24 -2.29
CA PHE A 208 -9.78 -7.41 -1.07
C PHE A 208 -9.86 -6.07 -0.35
N ILE A 209 -11.07 -5.66 -0.03
CA ILE A 209 -11.35 -4.47 0.77
C ILE A 209 -11.43 -4.92 2.22
N ILE A 210 -10.61 -4.31 3.06
CA ILE A 210 -10.53 -4.65 4.48
C ILE A 210 -11.34 -3.63 5.25
N VAL A 211 -12.35 -4.11 5.97
CA VAL A 211 -13.26 -3.31 6.80
C VAL A 211 -13.43 -3.99 8.15
N THR A 212 -13.94 -3.26 9.15
CA THR A 212 -14.35 -3.91 10.40
C THR A 212 -15.54 -4.82 10.13
N LYS A 213 -15.69 -5.86 10.97
CA LYS A 213 -16.80 -6.81 10.87
C LYS A 213 -18.18 -6.14 10.89
N GLN A 214 -18.32 -5.07 11.67
CA GLN A 214 -19.56 -4.28 11.73
C GLN A 214 -19.88 -3.61 10.38
N ILE A 215 -18.90 -2.99 9.73
CA ILE A 215 -19.08 -2.32 8.43
C ILE A 215 -19.39 -3.34 7.33
N ALA A 216 -18.76 -4.52 7.38
CA ALA A 216 -19.07 -5.61 6.45
C ALA A 216 -20.53 -6.06 6.55
N GLN A 217 -21.05 -6.24 7.78
CA GLN A 217 -22.45 -6.63 8.03
C GLN A 217 -23.46 -5.58 7.57
N GLN A 218 -23.14 -4.30 7.74
CA GLN A 218 -23.99 -3.19 7.32
C GLN A 218 -23.93 -2.91 5.81
N ASN A 219 -22.93 -3.46 5.11
CA ASN A 219 -22.67 -3.23 3.69
C ASN A 219 -22.43 -1.75 3.32
N ASN A 220 -22.00 -0.93 4.28
CA ASN A 220 -21.79 0.53 4.13
C ASN A 220 -20.44 0.91 3.46
N TRP A 221 -19.71 -0.08 2.94
CA TRP A 221 -18.40 0.08 2.32
C TRP A 221 -18.49 0.41 0.82
N TYR A 222 -19.68 0.30 0.22
CA TYR A 222 -19.93 0.56 -1.20
C TYR A 222 -21.28 1.28 -1.37
N ASN A 223 -21.27 2.43 -2.04
CA ASN A 223 -22.43 3.26 -2.33
C ASN A 223 -23.08 2.88 -3.65
#